data_AF-A0A524FBG5-F1
#
_entry.id   AF-A0A524FBG5-F1
#
_cell.length_a   1.000
_cell.length_b   1.000
_cell.length_c   1.000
_cell.angle_alpha   90.00
_cell.angle_beta   90.00
_cell.angle_gamma   90.00
#
_symmetry.space_group_name_H-M   'P 1'
#
loop_
_entity.id
_entity.type
_entity.pdbx_description
1 polymer ?
#
loop_
_entity_poly.entity_id
_entity_poly.type
_entity_poly.pdbx_seq_one_letter_code
_entity_poly.pdbx_strand_id
1 'polypeptide(L)'
;MAGFGLMFHVKEGGVSDPIPWKPENLTDDKSIIVLDESNQRIWLWHGSKQGLVARRTALRQAESLKGHGYTVGKSIIGRDIKEILEIDQRKIGREPNTDNINKEFQAVLAKKVKELDNFVISFSTIEADIRVVPSEPIPKPAVKTESSKLPTPTVKAESSKLAAPVVKLEPSSAPKEAKAEAAPEAVGESPVEEARISFVLKAILDHYDDIWVSKKKDGSYSIEMMDGPVCQFSIKESSIKFSTNSFSGISSNIKTEIQKKYAELAKLL
;
A
#
# COMPACT_ATOMS: atom_id res chain seq x y z
N MET A 1 7.14 16.14 -20.13
CA MET A 1 6.88 14.74 -20.52
C MET A 1 5.41 14.49 -20.24
N ALA A 2 4.62 14.08 -21.23
CA ALA A 2 3.22 13.75 -20.98
C ALA A 2 3.19 12.53 -20.07
N GLY A 3 2.54 12.64 -18.90
CA GLY A 3 2.34 11.48 -18.03
C GLY A 3 1.02 10.82 -18.31
N PHE A 4 0.97 9.51 -18.11
CA PHE A 4 -0.25 8.73 -18.23
C PHE A 4 -0.84 8.44 -16.85
N GLY A 5 -2.15 8.20 -16.85
CA GLY A 5 -2.89 7.79 -15.67
C GLY A 5 -3.80 6.61 -15.97
N LEU A 6 -3.98 5.76 -14.97
CA LEU A 6 -4.89 4.61 -14.99
C LEU A 6 -5.61 4.49 -13.66
N MET A 7 -6.84 4.00 -13.68
CA MET A 7 -7.63 3.74 -12.49
C MET A 7 -8.05 2.27 -12.50
N PHE A 8 -7.97 1.61 -11.35
CA PHE A 8 -8.29 0.20 -11.19
C PHE A 8 -9.24 -0.01 -10.03
N HIS A 9 -10.18 -0.93 -10.20
CA HIS A 9 -10.97 -1.49 -9.11
C HIS A 9 -10.37 -2.82 -8.68
N VAL A 10 -10.09 -2.96 -7.39
CA VAL A 10 -9.64 -4.23 -6.82
C VAL A 10 -10.85 -5.05 -6.42
N LYS A 11 -11.10 -6.12 -7.17
CA LYS A 11 -12.16 -7.09 -6.88
C LYS A 11 -11.76 -8.05 -5.76
N GLU A 12 -12.77 -8.68 -5.19
CA GLU A 12 -12.60 -9.81 -4.30
C GLU A 12 -11.79 -10.93 -4.99
N GLY A 13 -10.87 -11.55 -4.25
CA GLY A 13 -9.89 -12.49 -4.82
C GLY A 13 -8.60 -11.83 -5.34
N GLY A 14 -8.49 -10.50 -5.30
CA GLY A 14 -7.25 -9.78 -5.60
C GLY A 14 -6.98 -9.59 -7.08
N VAL A 15 -8.01 -9.58 -7.91
CA VAL A 15 -7.91 -9.19 -9.32
C VAL A 15 -8.09 -7.67 -9.43
N SER A 16 -7.20 -6.99 -10.14
CA SER A 16 -7.29 -5.55 -10.42
C SER A 16 -7.76 -5.33 -11.85
N ASP A 17 -8.94 -4.72 -12.01
CA ASP A 17 -9.51 -4.42 -13.32
C ASP A 17 -9.44 -2.93 -13.63
N PRO A 18 -8.98 -2.52 -14.81
CA PRO A 18 -8.99 -1.12 -15.21
C PRO A 18 -10.44 -0.62 -15.34
N ILE A 19 -10.68 0.59 -14.85
CA ILE A 19 -11.99 1.25 -14.88
C ILE A 19 -11.86 2.66 -15.47
N PRO A 20 -12.96 3.25 -15.98
CA PRO A 20 -12.96 4.63 -16.46
C PRO A 20 -12.43 5.62 -15.40
N TRP A 21 -11.65 6.61 -15.83
CA TRP A 21 -11.14 7.66 -14.95
C TRP A 21 -12.26 8.62 -14.55
N LYS A 22 -12.94 8.30 -13.46
CA LYS A 22 -14.13 9.02 -12.99
C LYS A 22 -14.13 9.12 -11.47
N PRO A 23 -14.18 10.33 -10.88
CA PRO A 23 -14.24 10.51 -9.43
C PRO A 23 -15.43 9.78 -8.78
N GLU A 24 -16.50 9.55 -9.54
CA GLU A 24 -17.71 8.85 -9.10
C GLU A 24 -17.46 7.36 -8.76
N ASN A 25 -16.33 6.80 -9.18
CA ASN A 25 -15.94 5.43 -8.85
C ASN A 25 -15.43 5.27 -7.41
N LEU A 26 -15.15 6.37 -6.70
CA LEU A 26 -14.73 6.35 -5.30
C LEU A 26 -15.93 6.12 -4.38
N THR A 27 -16.41 4.88 -4.34
CA THR A 27 -17.57 4.48 -3.54
C THR A 27 -17.16 3.79 -2.24
N ASP A 28 -17.94 3.99 -1.17
CA ASP A 28 -17.64 3.48 0.18
C ASP A 28 -17.32 1.97 0.23
N ASP A 29 -17.87 1.21 -0.71
CA ASP A 29 -17.78 -0.25 -0.80
C ASP A 29 -16.64 -0.76 -1.68
N LYS A 30 -15.72 0.09 -2.15
CA LYS A 30 -14.64 -0.32 -3.08
C LYS A 30 -13.25 0.11 -2.61
N SER A 31 -12.25 -0.62 -3.11
CA SER A 31 -10.85 -0.18 -3.07
C SER A 31 -10.39 0.14 -4.48
N ILE A 32 -9.90 1.37 -4.67
CA ILE A 32 -9.52 1.91 -5.98
C ILE A 32 -8.03 2.22 -5.97
N ILE A 33 -7.32 1.77 -7.01
CA ILE A 33 -5.92 2.11 -7.23
C ILE A 33 -5.85 3.12 -8.36
N VAL A 34 -5.18 4.24 -8.16
CA VAL A 34 -4.93 5.24 -9.18
C VAL A 34 -3.44 5.35 -9.42
N LEU A 35 -3.02 5.03 -10.63
CA LEU A 35 -1.65 5.15 -11.09
C LEU A 35 -1.46 6.52 -11.73
N ASP A 36 -0.54 7.31 -11.20
CA ASP A 36 -0.19 8.64 -11.69
C ASP A 36 1.30 8.70 -12.02
N GLU A 37 1.61 8.56 -13.31
CA GLU A 37 2.99 8.56 -13.79
C GLU A 37 3.61 9.96 -13.76
N SER A 38 2.82 11.03 -13.91
CA SER A 38 3.32 12.40 -13.86
C SER A 38 3.97 12.72 -12.51
N ASN A 39 3.36 12.23 -11.42
CA ASN A 39 3.87 12.42 -10.07
C ASN A 39 4.75 11.26 -9.58
N GLN A 40 4.87 10.16 -10.36
CA GLN A 40 5.52 8.92 -9.95
C GLN A 40 4.95 8.35 -8.64
N ARG A 41 3.61 8.32 -8.55
CA ARG A 41 2.85 7.91 -7.35
C ARG A 41 1.75 6.93 -7.72
N ILE A 42 1.50 5.98 -6.82
CA ILE A 42 0.25 5.22 -6.79
C ILE A 42 -0.57 5.73 -5.61
N TRP A 43 -1.81 6.10 -5.89
CA TRP A 43 -2.79 6.43 -4.86
C TRP A 43 -3.66 5.21 -4.62
N LEU A 44 -3.71 4.76 -3.37
CA LEU A 44 -4.53 3.63 -2.98
C LEU A 44 -5.68 4.14 -2.12
N TRP A 45 -6.88 4.22 -2.69
CA TRP A 45 -8.06 4.70 -1.99
C TRP A 45 -8.91 3.53 -1.45
N HIS A 46 -9.31 3.63 -0.18
CA HIS A 46 -10.16 2.65 0.49
C HIS A 46 -11.46 3.28 0.95
N GLY A 47 -12.57 2.72 0.46
CA GLY A 47 -13.90 3.10 0.90
C GLY A 47 -14.16 2.75 2.37
N SER A 48 -15.06 3.51 2.97
CA SER A 48 -15.42 3.41 4.39
C SER A 48 -16.07 2.09 4.80
N LYS A 49 -16.48 1.22 3.87
CA LYS A 49 -17.06 -0.11 4.14
C LYS A 49 -16.09 -1.25 3.82
N GLN A 50 -14.88 -0.95 3.34
CA GLN A 50 -13.87 -1.95 3.05
C GLN A 50 -13.27 -2.52 4.34
N GLY A 51 -13.35 -3.85 4.50
CA GLY A 51 -12.69 -4.59 5.59
C GLY A 51 -11.18 -4.72 5.40
N LEU A 52 -10.46 -5.14 6.44
CA LEU A 52 -8.99 -5.20 6.44
C LEU A 52 -8.43 -6.14 5.36
N VAL A 53 -9.08 -7.28 5.10
CA VAL A 53 -8.64 -8.24 4.07
C VAL A 53 -8.67 -7.59 2.68
N ALA A 54 -9.74 -6.88 2.34
CA ALA A 54 -9.86 -6.19 1.07
C ALA A 54 -8.80 -5.10 0.93
N ARG A 55 -8.56 -4.32 2.00
CA ARG A 55 -7.51 -3.29 2.02
C ARG A 55 -6.11 -3.85 1.82
N ARG A 56 -5.74 -4.89 2.57
CA ARG A 56 -4.44 -5.59 2.42
C ARG A 56 -4.29 -6.22 1.03
N THR A 57 -5.37 -6.77 0.48
CA THR A 57 -5.38 -7.32 -0.87
C THR A 57 -5.12 -6.22 -1.91
N ALA A 58 -5.80 -5.09 -1.78
CA ALA A 58 -5.59 -3.93 -2.64
C ALA A 58 -4.20 -3.31 -2.49
N LEU A 59 -3.63 -3.27 -1.28
CA LEU A 59 -2.25 -2.85 -1.06
C LEU A 59 -1.25 -3.77 -1.76
N ARG A 60 -1.42 -5.09 -1.67
CA ARG A 60 -0.58 -6.05 -2.41
C ARG A 60 -0.68 -5.84 -3.93
N GLN A 61 -1.87 -5.56 -4.44
CA GLN A 61 -2.06 -5.23 -5.86
C GLN A 61 -1.37 -3.91 -6.23
N ALA A 62 -1.45 -2.89 -5.38
CA ALA A 62 -0.75 -1.63 -5.57
C ALA A 62 0.78 -1.82 -5.56
N GLU A 63 1.33 -2.65 -4.66
CA GLU A 63 2.76 -3.00 -4.67
C GLU A 63 3.18 -3.75 -5.94
N SER A 64 2.34 -4.66 -6.43
CA SER A 64 2.59 -5.36 -7.69
C SER A 64 2.65 -4.37 -8.86
N LEU A 65 1.68 -3.46 -8.95
CA LEU A 65 1.62 -2.39 -9.95
C LEU A 65 2.80 -1.43 -9.82
N LYS A 66 3.23 -1.10 -8.59
CA LYS A 66 4.38 -0.23 -8.33
C LYS A 66 5.66 -0.75 -8.98
N GLY A 67 5.92 -2.05 -8.88
CA GLY A 67 7.11 -2.69 -9.44
C GLY A 67 6.99 -2.97 -10.94
N HIS A 68 5.87 -3.57 -11.36
CA HIS A 68 5.74 -4.14 -12.70
C HIS A 68 5.04 -3.20 -13.69
N GLY A 69 4.32 -2.18 -13.21
CA GLY A 69 3.42 -1.38 -14.02
C GLY A 69 2.23 -2.16 -14.55
N TYR A 70 1.51 -1.56 -15.49
CA TYR A 70 0.39 -2.19 -16.19
C TYR A 70 0.65 -2.23 -17.69
N THR A 71 0.45 -3.39 -18.32
CA THR A 71 0.69 -3.56 -19.76
C THR A 71 -0.55 -3.19 -20.56
N VAL A 72 -0.41 -2.24 -21.47
CA VAL A 72 -1.44 -1.83 -22.43
C VAL A 72 -0.90 -2.01 -23.84
N GLY A 73 -1.39 -3.05 -24.52
CA GLY A 73 -0.90 -3.44 -25.85
C GLY A 73 0.57 -3.85 -25.81
N LYS A 74 1.45 -3.00 -26.37
CA LYS A 74 2.92 -3.22 -26.41
C LYS A 74 3.69 -2.34 -25.41
N SER A 75 2.99 -1.50 -24.65
CA SER A 75 3.59 -0.52 -23.74
C SER A 75 3.29 -0.88 -22.30
N ILE A 76 4.17 -0.51 -21.38
CA ILE A 76 3.99 -0.67 -19.94
C ILE A 76 3.88 0.72 -19.33
N ILE A 77 2.82 0.96 -18.56
CA ILE A 77 2.54 2.25 -17.91
C ILE A 77 2.80 2.12 -16.41
N GLY A 78 3.51 3.11 -15.85
CA GLY A 78 3.76 3.21 -14.40
C GLY A 78 4.66 2.13 -13.82
N ARG A 79 5.68 1.71 -14.57
CA ARG A 79 6.75 0.87 -14.06
C ARG A 79 7.67 1.68 -13.13
N ASP A 80 8.23 1.03 -12.12
CA ASP A 80 9.24 1.60 -11.20
C ASP A 80 8.75 2.88 -10.49
N ILE A 81 7.48 2.88 -10.08
CA ILE A 81 6.89 3.98 -9.29
C ILE A 81 7.53 4.03 -7.90
N LYS A 82 7.76 5.23 -7.37
CA LYS A 82 8.56 5.43 -6.14
C LYS A 82 7.77 5.15 -4.87
N GLU A 83 6.52 5.60 -4.81
CA GLU A 83 5.73 5.58 -3.58
C GLU A 83 4.27 5.20 -3.80
N ILE A 84 3.68 4.62 -2.74
CA ILE A 84 2.25 4.35 -2.62
C ILE A 84 1.73 5.23 -1.49
N LEU A 85 0.68 6.00 -1.74
CA LEU A 85 0.02 6.84 -0.77
C LEU A 85 -1.36 6.26 -0.45
N GLU A 86 -1.56 5.88 0.81
CA GLU A 86 -2.78 5.21 1.28
C GLU A 86 -3.84 6.20 1.81
N ILE A 87 -5.02 6.01 1.22
CA ILE A 87 -6.33 6.65 1.26
C ILE A 87 -7.44 6.09 2.14
N ASP A 88 -7.37 6.06 3.47
CA ASP A 88 -8.52 5.55 4.24
C ASP A 88 -9.60 6.61 4.45
N GLN A 89 -10.75 6.44 3.78
CA GLN A 89 -11.88 7.37 3.87
C GLN A 89 -12.35 7.61 5.31
N ARG A 90 -12.20 6.63 6.22
CA ARG A 90 -12.62 6.77 7.63
C ARG A 90 -11.72 7.68 8.45
N LYS A 91 -10.48 7.88 8.01
CA LYS A 91 -9.48 8.70 8.68
C LYS A 91 -9.49 10.14 8.18
N ILE A 92 -10.16 10.40 7.06
CA ILE A 92 -10.40 11.75 6.55
C ILE A 92 -11.21 12.54 7.59
N GLY A 93 -10.72 13.71 7.99
CA GLY A 93 -11.28 14.58 9.02
C GLY A 93 -10.87 14.21 10.46
N ARG A 94 -10.19 13.08 10.67
CA ARG A 94 -9.65 12.67 11.99
C ARG A 94 -8.14 12.87 12.07
N GLU A 95 -7.44 12.54 10.99
CA GLU A 95 -5.98 12.61 10.92
C GLU A 95 -5.53 13.70 9.92
N PRO A 96 -4.75 14.71 10.37
CA PRO A 96 -4.31 15.80 9.50
C PRO A 96 -3.46 15.35 8.30
N ASN A 97 -2.72 14.26 8.45
CA ASN A 97 -1.86 13.73 7.39
C ASN A 97 -2.70 13.16 6.24
N THR A 98 -3.67 12.32 6.57
CA THR A 98 -4.61 11.71 5.61
C THR A 98 -5.40 12.78 4.86
N ASP A 99 -5.76 13.87 5.53
CA ASP A 99 -6.46 15.00 4.90
C ASP A 99 -5.61 15.72 3.85
N ASN A 100 -4.31 15.90 4.10
CA ASN A 100 -3.40 16.51 3.13
C ASN A 100 -3.21 15.60 1.91
N ILE A 101 -3.00 14.30 2.13
CA ILE A 101 -2.86 13.31 1.05
C ILE A 101 -4.15 13.25 0.22
N ASN A 102 -5.32 13.27 0.86
CA ASN A 102 -6.60 13.28 0.15
C ASN A 102 -6.79 14.55 -0.68
N LYS A 103 -6.40 15.73 -0.18
CA LYS A 103 -6.44 16.97 -0.98
C LYS A 103 -5.56 16.88 -2.22
N GLU A 104 -4.35 16.35 -2.10
CA GLU A 104 -3.47 16.13 -3.25
C GLU A 104 -4.10 15.14 -4.24
N PHE A 105 -4.68 14.06 -3.75
CA PHE A 105 -5.37 13.07 -4.57
C PHE A 105 -6.56 13.64 -5.34
N GLN A 106 -7.41 14.42 -4.69
CA GLN A 106 -8.54 15.09 -5.35
C GLN A 106 -8.06 16.07 -6.42
N ALA A 107 -6.94 16.76 -6.19
CA ALA A 107 -6.33 17.64 -7.19
C ALA A 107 -5.84 16.86 -8.43
N VAL A 108 -5.36 15.62 -8.27
CA VAL A 108 -4.99 14.74 -9.39
C VAL A 108 -6.22 14.33 -10.20
N LEU A 109 -7.31 13.95 -9.53
CA LEU A 109 -8.56 13.55 -10.20
C LEU A 109 -9.24 14.71 -10.93
N ALA A 110 -9.10 15.94 -10.43
CA ALA A 110 -9.67 17.14 -11.03
C ALA A 110 -8.88 17.69 -12.25
N LYS A 111 -7.71 17.12 -12.58
CA LYS A 111 -6.93 17.54 -13.75
C LYS A 111 -7.73 17.34 -15.04
N LYS A 112 -7.54 18.23 -16.01
CA LYS A 112 -8.06 18.04 -17.37
C LYS A 112 -7.29 16.87 -18.01
N VAL A 113 -8.04 15.81 -18.30
CA VAL A 113 -7.50 14.57 -18.86
C VAL A 113 -8.06 14.35 -20.26
N LYS A 114 -7.25 13.76 -21.14
CA LYS A 114 -7.71 13.25 -22.42
C LYS A 114 -7.76 11.73 -22.33
N GLU A 115 -8.94 11.17 -22.53
CA GLU A 115 -9.11 9.72 -22.59
C GLU A 115 -8.48 9.19 -23.88
N LEU A 116 -7.68 8.15 -23.72
CA LEU A 116 -7.11 7.33 -24.79
C LEU A 116 -7.81 5.96 -24.74
N ASP A 117 -7.46 5.08 -25.67
CA ASP A 117 -7.96 3.71 -25.66
C ASP A 117 -7.52 2.92 -24.41
N ASN A 118 -8.29 1.89 -24.05
CA ASN A 118 -8.01 0.97 -22.94
C ASN A 118 -7.98 1.63 -21.54
N PHE A 119 -8.86 2.62 -21.29
CA PHE A 119 -8.98 3.33 -20.00
C PHE A 119 -7.73 4.12 -19.57
N VAL A 120 -6.76 4.27 -20.47
CA VAL A 120 -5.59 5.12 -20.27
C VAL A 120 -6.00 6.57 -20.44
N ILE A 121 -5.54 7.44 -19.55
CA ILE A 121 -5.65 8.88 -19.73
C ILE A 121 -4.28 9.51 -19.90
N SER A 122 -4.21 10.63 -20.62
CA SER A 122 -3.03 11.49 -20.63
C SER A 122 -3.29 12.79 -19.88
N PHE A 123 -2.37 13.17 -18.99
CA PHE A 123 -2.38 14.47 -18.34
C PHE A 123 -1.86 15.53 -19.32
N SER A 124 -2.76 16.26 -19.97
CA SER A 124 -2.39 17.35 -20.89
C SER A 124 -1.83 18.52 -20.10
N THR A 125 -0.50 18.66 -20.10
CA THR A 125 0.17 19.87 -19.62
C THR A 125 0.24 20.87 -20.77
N ILE A 126 -0.76 21.74 -20.83
CA ILE A 126 -0.83 22.94 -21.69
C ILE A 126 -1.05 22.63 -23.19
N GLU A 127 -1.89 23.46 -23.81
CA GLU A 127 -2.26 23.47 -25.23
C GLU A 127 -1.01 23.50 -26.14
N ALA A 128 -0.51 22.32 -26.52
CA ALA A 128 0.12 22.16 -27.80
C ALA A 128 -0.95 21.61 -28.74
N ASP A 129 -1.45 22.52 -29.59
CA ASP A 129 -2.31 22.27 -30.74
C ASP A 129 -1.64 21.23 -31.67
N ILE A 130 -1.74 19.93 -31.34
CA ILE A 130 -1.40 18.85 -32.26
C ILE A 130 -2.59 18.73 -33.20
N ARG A 131 -2.58 19.58 -34.24
CA ARG A 131 -3.30 19.31 -35.47
C ARG A 131 -2.88 17.94 -35.95
N VAL A 132 -3.81 16.99 -35.90
CA VAL A 132 -3.71 15.73 -36.61
C VAL A 132 -3.73 16.09 -38.10
N VAL A 133 -2.57 16.13 -38.73
CA VAL A 133 -2.47 16.22 -40.19
C VAL A 133 -2.49 14.79 -40.73
N PRO A 134 -3.47 14.39 -41.55
CA PRO A 134 -3.45 13.11 -42.23
C PRO A 134 -2.26 13.05 -43.19
N SER A 135 -1.53 11.94 -43.15
CA SER A 135 -0.36 11.67 -44.00
C SER A 135 -0.75 11.27 -45.42
N GLU A 136 -0.22 11.95 -46.44
CA GLU A 136 0.25 11.40 -47.75
C GLU A 136 0.84 12.52 -48.66
N PRO A 137 1.61 12.24 -49.75
CA PRO A 137 3.06 12.04 -49.78
C PRO A 137 3.87 13.13 -50.55
N ILE A 138 5.20 13.05 -50.44
CA ILE A 138 6.28 13.96 -50.91
C ILE A 138 6.29 14.19 -52.44
N PRO A 139 6.61 15.42 -52.93
CA PRO A 139 7.88 15.66 -53.66
C PRO A 139 8.59 17.01 -53.35
N LYS A 140 9.95 16.96 -53.33
CA LYS A 140 10.95 18.08 -53.36
C LYS A 140 10.91 18.85 -54.72
N PRO A 141 11.67 19.96 -55.01
CA PRO A 141 12.86 20.56 -54.35
C PRO A 141 13.06 22.12 -54.39
N ALA A 142 14.17 22.58 -53.75
CA ALA A 142 15.05 23.75 -54.05
C ALA A 142 14.59 25.18 -53.61
N VAL A 143 15.41 26.14 -53.13
CA VAL A 143 16.88 26.35 -53.04
C VAL A 143 17.20 27.63 -52.20
N LYS A 144 18.37 27.63 -51.50
CA LYS A 144 19.28 28.73 -51.02
C LYS A 144 18.67 29.93 -50.22
N THR A 145 19.34 30.55 -49.23
CA THR A 145 20.75 31.02 -49.18
C THR A 145 21.11 31.43 -47.73
N GLU A 146 22.39 31.22 -47.35
CA GLU A 146 23.29 32.02 -46.46
C GLU A 146 22.77 32.73 -45.19
N SER A 147 23.53 33.03 -44.14
CA SER A 147 24.88 32.77 -43.60
C SER A 147 24.96 33.74 -42.40
N SER A 148 25.43 33.34 -41.22
CA SER A 148 26.32 34.18 -40.37
C SER A 148 26.68 33.50 -39.04
N LYS A 149 27.92 33.03 -39.01
CA LYS A 149 28.97 33.07 -37.98
C LYS A 149 28.65 33.15 -36.46
N LEU A 150 29.29 32.19 -35.78
CA LEU A 150 29.84 32.12 -34.41
C LEU A 150 30.43 33.43 -33.83
N PRO A 151 30.51 33.59 -32.48
CA PRO A 151 31.65 33.03 -31.73
C PRO A 151 31.36 32.47 -30.31
N THR A 152 32.23 31.54 -29.94
CA THR A 152 32.49 30.95 -28.61
C THR A 152 32.98 32.00 -27.60
N PRO A 153 32.76 31.78 -26.30
CA PRO A 153 33.94 31.67 -25.43
C PRO A 153 33.85 30.60 -24.34
N THR A 154 35.02 30.00 -24.10
CA THR A 154 35.40 29.09 -23.01
C THR A 154 35.76 29.88 -21.77
N VAL A 155 35.29 29.51 -20.56
CA VAL A 155 36.01 29.81 -19.30
C VAL A 155 35.88 28.67 -18.28
N LYS A 156 37.04 28.42 -17.67
CA LYS A 156 37.43 27.46 -16.63
C LYS A 156 36.63 27.52 -15.32
N ALA A 157 36.73 26.38 -14.62
CA ALA A 157 36.33 26.07 -13.26
C ALA A 157 36.81 27.04 -12.17
N GLU A 158 36.05 27.14 -11.08
CA GLU A 158 36.62 27.24 -9.73
C GLU A 158 35.69 26.63 -8.66
N SER A 159 36.35 26.04 -7.67
CA SER A 159 35.88 25.23 -6.56
C SER A 159 35.29 26.08 -5.41
N SER A 160 34.30 25.55 -4.68
CA SER A 160 34.19 25.86 -3.25
C SER A 160 33.49 24.75 -2.46
N LYS A 161 34.03 24.56 -1.26
CA LYS A 161 33.88 23.47 -0.29
C LYS A 161 32.52 23.46 0.40
N LEU A 162 32.05 22.27 0.78
CA LEU A 162 31.29 22.06 2.03
C LEU A 162 31.65 20.69 2.61
N ALA A 163 32.17 20.71 3.84
CA ALA A 163 32.56 19.57 4.63
C ALA A 163 31.50 19.32 5.71
N ALA A 164 31.11 18.05 5.91
CA ALA A 164 30.50 17.51 7.13
C ALA A 164 30.53 15.95 7.05
N PRO A 165 30.41 15.20 8.15
CA PRO A 165 31.47 14.35 8.67
C PRO A 165 31.30 12.85 8.37
N VAL A 166 32.45 12.18 8.29
CA VAL A 166 32.62 10.73 8.17
C VAL A 166 32.15 10.05 9.46
N VAL A 167 31.05 9.30 9.39
CA VAL A 167 30.69 8.30 10.40
C VAL A 167 31.45 7.02 10.07
N LYS A 168 32.34 6.66 10.99
CA LYS A 168 33.18 5.47 11.00
C LYS A 168 32.28 4.23 11.17
N LEU A 169 32.05 3.50 10.08
CA LEU A 169 31.48 2.15 10.14
C LEU A 169 32.62 1.16 10.37
N GLU A 170 32.61 0.51 11.54
CA GLU A 170 33.48 -0.61 11.83
C GLU A 170 33.07 -1.84 10.99
N PRO A 171 34.02 -2.70 10.60
CA PRO A 171 33.74 -3.83 9.73
C PRO A 171 33.00 -4.93 10.49
N SER A 172 31.77 -5.21 10.08
CA SER A 172 31.05 -6.40 10.54
C SER A 172 31.73 -7.64 9.96
N SER A 173 32.22 -8.48 10.86
CA SER A 173 32.88 -9.75 10.63
C SER A 173 32.05 -10.71 9.77
N ALA A 174 32.78 -11.50 8.99
CA ALA A 174 32.33 -12.52 8.05
C ALA A 174 31.21 -13.47 8.54
N PRO A 175 30.47 -14.09 7.61
CA PRO A 175 29.38 -15.02 7.92
C PRO A 175 29.92 -16.28 8.59
N LYS A 176 29.45 -16.55 9.82
CA LYS A 176 29.54 -17.90 10.40
C LYS A 176 28.48 -18.76 9.72
N GLU A 177 28.93 -19.87 9.13
CA GLU A 177 28.08 -20.97 8.67
C GLU A 177 27.09 -21.36 9.77
N ALA A 178 25.81 -21.14 9.49
CA ALA A 178 24.73 -21.64 10.33
C ALA A 178 24.65 -23.16 10.14
N LYS A 179 25.13 -23.86 11.17
CA LYS A 179 24.87 -25.28 11.42
C LYS A 179 23.35 -25.50 11.36
N ALA A 180 22.89 -26.40 10.50
CA ALA A 180 21.49 -26.77 10.38
C ALA A 180 20.98 -27.27 11.75
N GLU A 181 20.18 -26.43 12.40
CA GLU A 181 19.44 -26.77 13.61
C GLU A 181 18.17 -27.51 13.17
N ALA A 182 17.95 -28.66 13.81
CA ALA A 182 16.88 -29.60 13.49
C ALA A 182 15.51 -28.92 13.49
N ALA A 183 14.65 -29.33 12.55
CA ALA A 183 13.26 -28.94 12.51
C ALA A 183 12.58 -29.22 13.86
N PRO A 184 11.83 -28.26 14.45
CA PRO A 184 11.08 -28.54 15.65
C PRO A 184 9.98 -29.54 15.32
N GLU A 185 9.97 -30.64 16.06
CA GLU A 185 8.88 -31.62 16.07
C GLU A 185 7.57 -30.88 16.37
N ALA A 186 6.58 -31.06 15.50
CA ALA A 186 5.25 -30.53 15.69
C ALA A 186 4.56 -31.26 16.85
N VAL A 187 4.78 -30.78 18.07
CA VAL A 187 3.97 -31.15 19.23
C VAL A 187 2.56 -30.64 18.97
N GLY A 188 1.64 -31.55 18.65
CA GLY A 188 0.21 -31.24 18.52
C GLY A 188 -0.30 -30.64 19.82
N GLU A 189 -1.11 -29.59 19.72
CA GLU A 189 -1.73 -28.96 20.88
C GLU A 189 -2.65 -29.96 21.59
N SER A 190 -2.64 -29.95 22.92
CA SER A 190 -3.55 -30.82 23.67
C SER A 190 -5.00 -30.33 23.52
N PRO A 191 -6.01 -31.21 23.55
CA PRO A 191 -7.43 -30.81 23.42
C PRO A 191 -7.86 -29.74 24.44
N VAL A 192 -7.23 -29.71 25.62
CA VAL A 192 -7.47 -28.71 26.66
C VAL A 192 -6.94 -27.34 26.27
N GLU A 193 -5.80 -27.28 25.57
CA GLU A 193 -5.23 -26.04 25.06
C GLU A 193 -6.06 -25.46 23.92
N GLU A 194 -6.52 -26.30 22.99
CA GLU A 194 -7.42 -25.90 21.91
C GLU A 194 -8.74 -25.33 22.45
N ALA A 195 -9.30 -25.93 23.50
CA ALA A 195 -10.50 -25.42 24.16
C ALA A 195 -10.27 -24.04 24.79
N ARG A 196 -9.12 -23.83 25.45
CA ARG A 196 -8.75 -22.54 26.04
C ARG A 196 -8.60 -21.44 24.99
N ILE A 197 -7.96 -21.74 23.85
CA ILE A 197 -7.87 -20.82 22.71
C ILE A 197 -9.26 -20.47 22.23
N SER A 198 -10.11 -21.48 22.01
CA SER A 198 -11.47 -21.32 21.52
C SER A 198 -12.33 -20.45 22.45
N PHE A 199 -12.14 -20.54 23.77
CA PHE A 199 -12.83 -19.69 24.73
C PHE A 199 -12.42 -18.22 24.64
N VAL A 200 -11.14 -17.93 24.41
CA VAL A 200 -10.69 -16.54 24.18
C VAL A 200 -11.27 -16.01 22.87
N LEU A 201 -11.22 -16.81 21.80
CA LEU A 201 -11.80 -16.43 20.51
C LEU A 201 -13.29 -16.15 20.63
N LYS A 202 -14.04 -17.05 21.28
CA LYS A 202 -15.47 -16.87 21.51
C LYS A 202 -15.77 -15.64 22.35
N ALA A 203 -14.97 -15.35 23.38
CA ALA A 203 -15.18 -14.16 24.20
C ALA A 203 -14.97 -12.86 23.41
N ILE A 204 -14.03 -12.83 22.47
CA ILE A 204 -13.75 -11.67 21.63
C ILE A 204 -14.82 -11.52 20.54
N LEU A 205 -15.25 -12.62 19.90
CA LEU A 205 -16.26 -12.63 18.84
C LEU A 205 -17.64 -12.16 19.29
N ASP A 206 -17.90 -12.10 20.60
CA ASP A 206 -19.13 -11.52 21.14
C ASP A 206 -19.16 -9.98 21.08
N HIS A 207 -18.00 -9.34 20.87
CA HIS A 207 -17.87 -7.89 20.75
C HIS A 207 -17.44 -7.43 19.36
N TYR A 208 -16.88 -8.34 18.55
CA TYR A 208 -16.33 -8.03 17.24
C TYR A 208 -16.76 -9.09 16.23
N ASP A 209 -17.44 -8.65 15.18
CA ASP A 209 -17.93 -9.55 14.12
C ASP A 209 -16.79 -10.10 13.25
N ASP A 210 -15.66 -9.41 13.19
CA ASP A 210 -14.51 -9.77 12.36
C ASP A 210 -13.21 -9.59 13.15
N ILE A 211 -12.40 -10.66 13.20
CA ILE A 211 -11.12 -10.71 13.90
C ILE A 211 -10.08 -11.49 13.10
N TRP A 212 -8.81 -11.09 13.23
CA TRP A 212 -7.68 -11.81 12.68
C TRP A 212 -6.91 -12.50 13.79
N VAL A 213 -6.70 -13.80 13.63
CA VAL A 213 -5.92 -14.62 14.55
C VAL A 213 -4.64 -15.06 13.85
N SER A 214 -3.49 -14.83 14.48
CA SER A 214 -2.21 -15.31 13.99
C SER A 214 -1.45 -16.05 15.08
N LYS A 215 -0.90 -17.21 14.73
CA LYS A 215 0.02 -17.96 15.59
C LYS A 215 1.45 -17.56 15.24
N LYS A 216 2.17 -17.01 16.21
CA LYS A 216 3.57 -16.61 16.08
C LYS A 216 4.50 -17.81 16.24
N LYS A 217 5.76 -17.66 15.80
CA LYS A 217 6.79 -18.71 15.90
C LYS A 217 7.13 -19.10 17.33
N ASP A 218 6.89 -18.21 18.29
CA ASP A 218 7.07 -18.45 19.72
C ASP A 218 5.90 -19.21 20.36
N GLY A 219 4.91 -19.64 19.56
CA GLY A 219 3.69 -20.31 20.04
C GLY A 219 2.64 -19.37 20.63
N SER A 220 2.87 -18.06 20.62
CA SER A 220 1.87 -17.09 21.07
C SER A 220 0.84 -16.80 19.97
N TYR A 221 -0.35 -16.39 20.39
CA TYR A 221 -1.46 -15.99 19.54
C TYR A 221 -1.61 -14.47 19.57
N SER A 222 -1.73 -13.84 18.42
CA SER A 222 -2.05 -12.42 18.27
C SER A 222 -3.44 -12.30 17.65
N ILE A 223 -4.31 -11.52 18.30
CA ILE A 223 -5.64 -11.21 17.84
C ILE A 223 -5.74 -9.72 17.55
N GLU A 224 -6.14 -9.41 16.33
CA GLU A 224 -6.30 -8.07 15.81
C GLU A 224 -7.72 -7.86 15.32
N MET A 225 -8.22 -6.64 15.49
CA MET A 225 -9.43 -6.14 14.87
C MET A 225 -9.03 -5.06 13.86
N MET A 226 -10.00 -4.58 13.09
CA MET A 226 -9.75 -3.58 12.05
C MET A 226 -9.12 -2.28 12.56
N ASP A 227 -9.45 -1.85 13.78
CA ASP A 227 -8.95 -0.61 14.39
C ASP A 227 -7.63 -0.81 15.18
N GLY A 228 -7.09 -2.03 15.21
CA GLY A 228 -5.80 -2.32 15.84
C GLY A 228 -5.75 -3.62 16.64
N PRO A 229 -4.68 -3.82 17.44
CA PRO A 229 -4.50 -5.04 18.21
C PRO A 229 -5.53 -5.14 19.35
N VAL A 230 -6.17 -6.30 19.46
CA VAL A 230 -7.07 -6.62 20.57
C VAL A 230 -6.26 -7.20 21.72
N CYS A 231 -5.58 -8.33 21.50
CA CYS A 231 -4.75 -8.94 22.53
C CYS A 231 -3.70 -9.88 21.93
N GLN A 232 -2.65 -10.17 22.71
CA GLN A 232 -1.71 -11.24 22.39
C GLN A 232 -1.56 -12.13 23.63
N PHE A 233 -1.64 -13.44 23.47
CA PHE A 233 -1.51 -14.36 24.61
C PHE A 233 -0.68 -15.58 24.26
N SER A 234 -0.16 -16.24 25.29
CA SER A 234 0.52 -17.53 25.19
C SER A 234 -0.09 -18.49 26.19
N ILE A 235 -0.04 -19.78 25.88
CA ILE A 235 -0.46 -20.82 26.82
C ILE A 235 0.82 -21.31 27.50
N LYS A 236 0.87 -21.16 28.82
CA LYS A 236 1.95 -21.69 29.64
C LYS A 236 1.34 -22.45 30.81
N GLU A 237 1.79 -23.68 31.03
CA GLU A 237 1.38 -24.50 32.19
C GLU A 237 -0.15 -24.66 32.26
N SER A 238 -0.80 -24.89 31.12
CA SER A 238 -2.28 -24.96 31.02
C SER A 238 -3.03 -23.69 31.42
N SER A 239 -2.36 -22.53 31.44
CA SER A 239 -2.97 -21.23 31.73
C SER A 239 -2.69 -20.24 30.60
N ILE A 240 -3.68 -19.38 30.31
CA ILE A 240 -3.51 -18.29 29.34
C ILE A 240 -2.80 -17.13 30.03
N LYS A 241 -1.68 -16.71 29.46
CA LYS A 241 -0.94 -15.51 29.88
C LYS A 241 -1.01 -14.48 28.77
N PHE A 242 -1.77 -13.41 29.03
CA PHE A 242 -1.83 -12.24 28.14
C PHE A 242 -0.54 -11.43 28.22
N SER A 243 -0.12 -10.87 27.09
CA SER A 243 1.01 -9.94 27.02
C SER A 243 0.68 -8.61 27.71
N THR A 244 1.71 -7.87 28.11
CA THR A 244 1.57 -6.55 28.76
C THR A 244 0.79 -5.55 27.92
N ASN A 245 0.91 -5.63 26.60
CA ASN A 245 0.21 -4.73 25.66
C ASN A 245 -1.16 -5.24 25.23
N SER A 246 -1.63 -6.37 25.79
CA SER A 246 -2.96 -6.88 25.48
C SER A 246 -4.04 -5.93 25.96
N PHE A 247 -5.06 -5.77 25.13
CA PHE A 247 -6.23 -4.91 25.35
C PHE A 247 -5.92 -3.41 25.38
N SER A 248 -4.73 -2.99 24.94
CA SER A 248 -4.35 -1.58 24.85
C SER A 248 -5.13 -0.81 23.78
N GLY A 249 -5.57 -1.50 22.72
CA GLY A 249 -6.34 -0.91 21.62
C GLY A 249 -7.85 -0.91 21.82
N ILE A 250 -8.36 -1.36 22.97
CA ILE A 250 -9.80 -1.49 23.24
C ILE A 250 -10.22 -0.79 24.53
N SER A 251 -11.52 -0.52 24.67
CA SER A 251 -12.05 0.11 25.88
C SER A 251 -11.92 -0.80 27.11
N SER A 252 -11.78 -0.20 28.29
CA SER A 252 -11.69 -0.93 29.57
C SER A 252 -12.90 -1.81 29.83
N ASN A 253 -14.09 -1.38 29.42
CA ASN A 253 -15.34 -2.13 29.62
C ASN A 253 -15.31 -3.44 28.82
N ILE A 254 -14.99 -3.36 27.53
CA ILE A 254 -14.89 -4.55 26.65
C ILE A 254 -13.80 -5.50 27.15
N LYS A 255 -12.65 -4.96 27.58
CA LYS A 255 -11.59 -5.76 28.20
C LYS A 255 -12.12 -6.57 29.40
N THR A 256 -12.84 -5.93 30.32
CA THR A 256 -13.38 -6.59 31.51
C THR A 256 -14.43 -7.64 31.14
N GLU A 257 -15.28 -7.38 30.16
CA GLU A 257 -16.29 -8.33 29.66
C GLU A 257 -15.64 -9.56 29.03
N ILE A 258 -14.64 -9.37 28.15
CA ILE A 258 -13.87 -10.46 27.54
C ILE A 258 -13.21 -11.32 28.64
N GLN A 259 -12.53 -10.68 29.60
CA GLN A 259 -11.85 -11.39 30.68
C GLN A 259 -12.82 -12.16 31.58
N LYS A 260 -13.97 -11.54 31.93
CA LYS A 260 -15.02 -12.19 32.71
C LYS A 260 -15.59 -13.40 31.99
N LYS A 261 -15.93 -13.25 30.71
CA LYS A 261 -16.49 -14.32 29.88
C LYS A 261 -15.50 -15.47 29.69
N TYR A 262 -14.22 -15.17 29.46
CA TYR A 262 -13.18 -16.19 29.45
C TYR A 262 -13.09 -16.93 30.80
N ALA A 263 -13.11 -16.20 31.92
CA ALA A 263 -13.05 -16.81 33.26
C ALA A 263 -14.29 -17.68 33.56
N GLU A 264 -15.45 -17.35 33.01
CA GLU A 264 -16.66 -18.18 33.08
C GLU A 264 -16.52 -19.46 32.26
N LEU A 265 -16.09 -19.35 31.00
CA LEU A 265 -15.89 -20.50 30.11
C LEU A 265 -14.77 -21.42 30.62
N ALA A 266 -13.69 -20.86 31.16
CA ALA A 266 -12.57 -21.62 31.68
C ALA A 266 -12.92 -22.52 32.89
N LYS A 267 -14.06 -22.32 33.55
CA LYS A 267 -14.58 -23.22 34.60
C LYS A 267 -15.19 -24.51 34.05
N LEU A 268 -15.41 -24.59 32.75
CA LEU A 268 -15.96 -25.78 32.07
C LEU A 268 -14.87 -26.81 31.72
N LEU A 269 -13.60 -26.48 31.99
CA LEU A 269 -12.42 -27.34 31.82
C LEU A 269 -11.91 -27.79 33.19
#